data_AF-A0A2G6R7F5-F1
#
_entry.id   AF-A0A2G6R7F5-F1
#
_cell.length_a   1.000
_cell.length_b   1.000
_cell.length_c   1.000
_cell.angle_alpha   90.00
_cell.angle_beta   90.00
_cell.angle_gamma   90.00
#
_symmetry.space_group_name_H-M   'P 1'
#
loop_
_entity.id
_entity.type
_entity.pdbx_description
1 polymer ?
#
loop_
_entity_poly.entity_id
_entity_poly.type
_entity_poly.pdbx_seq_one_letter_code
_entity_poly.pdbx_strand_id
1 'polypeptide(L)'
;MSEPFYTHYWLPCKQDLKDKADSLEVRITTSLPNKVGSNGVLYAIDTLPNHKIKYHWKSTYPIDYYLISIAVAPYWSYEMHTKPMYGKRISILNYLYPDSVHFASAKQAIDCTRLQMNMLRNCFGEYPFANEKYGHCIAPMSGGMEHQTMTTMTGFSFDLSVHEMAHQWFGDNVTCATWGDIWLNEGFATYAQYLARAYFENKAAADAFMKAVHGRAMREAEGSVYVPSEFWNHRDRIFSGNLSYYKGAAVIHQIRFVLDNDSLFFEVLKRYQQTYAHGVASTEDFKSILQDLSDRDWDTYFAQWVYGRGYPLYSIEWEQTDDYQIIISSKQKSSSQETTFFTMPYHLRMIYSNGKDTLIRVQQNQPEETWQIQLSQEVEAIEANPYNHMLMKVLHKPQRKQPAVVLFPNPVQEVLHLAFTNAMLNRYYYLYTIDMKLLQTGKAENERININVKHLPQGVYLLQIKNTRQTANQKVYKFVKI
;
A
#
# COMPACT_ATOMS: atom_id res chain seq x y z
N MET A 1 16.60 -24.05 4.29
CA MET A 1 16.64 -22.75 3.59
C MET A 1 17.84 -21.99 4.10
N SER A 2 18.54 -21.28 3.21
CA SER A 2 19.81 -20.61 3.49
C SER A 2 19.65 -19.21 4.10
N GLU A 3 18.59 -18.51 3.73
CA GLU A 3 18.35 -17.14 4.23
C GLU A 3 17.86 -17.13 5.70
N PRO A 4 18.33 -16.19 6.53
CA PRO A 4 19.39 -15.19 6.27
C PRO A 4 20.81 -15.66 6.64
N PHE A 5 20.96 -16.70 7.47
CA PHE A 5 22.24 -17.01 8.15
C PHE A 5 22.71 -18.45 8.01
N TYR A 6 22.11 -19.26 7.14
CA TYR A 6 22.22 -20.72 7.18
C TYR A 6 23.07 -21.34 6.05
N THR A 7 23.65 -20.56 5.14
CA THR A 7 24.48 -21.14 4.05
C THR A 7 25.72 -21.84 4.59
N HIS A 8 26.35 -21.28 5.64
CA HIS A 8 27.57 -21.83 6.23
C HIS A 8 27.43 -23.27 6.78
N TYR A 9 26.20 -23.76 7.01
CA TYR A 9 25.97 -25.13 7.46
C TYR A 9 26.32 -26.19 6.39
N TRP A 10 26.37 -25.81 5.12
CA TRP A 10 26.57 -26.75 4.01
C TRP A 10 27.58 -26.28 2.97
N LEU A 11 27.91 -24.98 2.95
CA LEU A 11 28.92 -24.38 2.09
C LEU A 11 29.75 -23.39 2.92
N PRO A 12 31.06 -23.61 3.12
CA PRO A 12 31.91 -22.59 3.73
C PRO A 12 31.86 -21.31 2.90
N CYS A 13 31.29 -20.24 3.46
CA CYS A 13 31.10 -18.96 2.79
C CYS A 13 31.22 -17.80 3.77
N LYS A 14 31.54 -16.62 3.23
CA LYS A 14 31.34 -15.36 3.95
C LYS A 14 29.86 -14.99 3.81
N GLN A 15 29.19 -14.74 4.94
CA GLN A 15 27.77 -14.35 4.96
C GLN A 15 27.65 -12.82 5.05
N ASP A 16 28.04 -12.16 3.97
CA ASP A 16 28.01 -10.71 3.80
C ASP A 16 27.27 -10.40 2.51
N LEU A 17 26.16 -9.65 2.59
CA LEU A 17 25.29 -9.35 1.44
C LEU A 17 26.01 -8.59 0.32
N LYS A 18 27.13 -7.93 0.65
CA LYS A 18 27.96 -7.20 -0.31
C LYS A 18 28.97 -8.10 -1.02
N ASP A 19 29.20 -9.31 -0.51
CA ASP A 19 30.18 -10.27 -1.02
C ASP A 19 29.50 -11.29 -1.96
N LYS A 20 28.93 -10.79 -3.05
CA LYS A 20 28.39 -11.66 -4.09
C LYS A 20 29.52 -12.39 -4.81
N ALA A 21 29.40 -13.71 -4.91
CA ALA A 21 30.28 -14.49 -5.76
C ALA A 21 30.08 -14.04 -7.22
N ASP A 22 31.15 -13.84 -7.98
CA ASP A 22 31.09 -13.35 -9.37
C ASP A 22 30.37 -14.32 -10.33
N SER A 23 30.37 -15.60 -9.97
CA SER A 23 29.80 -16.70 -10.72
C SER A 23 29.61 -17.93 -9.80
N LEU A 24 28.83 -18.90 -10.27
CA LEU A 24 28.55 -20.12 -9.54
C LEU A 24 28.60 -21.33 -10.48
N GLU A 25 29.25 -22.40 -10.05
CA GLU A 25 29.14 -23.69 -10.69
C GLU A 25 28.73 -24.77 -9.68
N VAL A 26 27.67 -25.51 -10.00
CA VAL A 26 27.12 -26.57 -9.16
C VAL A 26 27.15 -27.89 -9.93
N ARG A 27 27.86 -28.88 -9.38
CA ARG A 27 27.97 -30.23 -9.95
C ARG A 27 27.43 -31.24 -8.96
N ILE A 28 26.33 -31.91 -9.30
CA ILE A 28 25.67 -32.84 -8.38
C ILE A 28 25.55 -34.22 -9.03
N THR A 29 26.13 -35.21 -8.36
CA THR A 29 25.99 -36.62 -8.72
C THR A 29 24.82 -37.23 -7.95
N THR A 30 23.88 -37.86 -8.67
CA THR A 30 22.73 -38.57 -8.12
C THR A 30 22.48 -39.88 -8.90
N SER A 31 21.32 -40.49 -8.75
CA SER A 31 20.88 -41.68 -9.50
C SER A 31 19.51 -41.42 -10.12
N LEU A 32 19.18 -42.12 -11.22
CA LEU A 32 17.81 -42.11 -11.76
C LEU A 32 16.81 -42.63 -10.70
N PRO A 33 15.56 -42.13 -10.68
CA PRO A 33 14.97 -41.16 -11.61
C PRO A 33 15.19 -39.69 -11.20
N ASN A 34 16.11 -39.39 -10.29
CA ASN A 34 16.28 -38.03 -9.79
C ASN A 34 16.79 -37.06 -10.86
N LYS A 35 16.28 -35.83 -10.80
CA LYS A 35 16.84 -34.65 -11.47
C LYS A 35 17.32 -33.66 -10.43
N VAL A 36 18.21 -32.77 -10.87
CA VAL A 36 18.78 -31.70 -10.05
C VAL A 36 18.34 -30.37 -10.64
N GLY A 37 17.65 -29.53 -9.88
CA GLY A 37 17.45 -28.12 -10.19
C GLY A 37 18.44 -27.25 -9.42
N SER A 38 19.02 -26.26 -10.09
CA SER A 38 19.94 -25.29 -9.49
C SER A 38 19.97 -23.99 -10.32
N ASN A 39 20.73 -23.01 -9.85
CA ASN A 39 20.87 -21.69 -10.44
C ASN A 39 21.54 -21.75 -11.83
N GLY A 40 21.29 -20.76 -12.68
CA GLY A 40 21.89 -20.60 -13.99
C GLY A 40 21.42 -21.61 -15.04
N VAL A 41 22.30 -22.05 -15.93
CA VAL A 41 21.97 -22.96 -17.03
C VAL A 41 22.47 -24.38 -16.78
N LEU A 42 21.67 -25.37 -17.12
CA LEU A 42 22.10 -26.78 -17.17
C LEU A 42 22.87 -26.98 -18.46
N TYR A 43 24.20 -27.07 -18.37
CA TYR A 43 25.05 -27.10 -19.56
C TYR A 43 25.59 -28.50 -19.89
N ALA A 44 25.56 -29.44 -18.94
CA ALA A 44 25.95 -30.84 -19.17
C ALA A 44 25.23 -31.81 -18.23
N ILE A 45 25.04 -33.04 -18.72
CA ILE A 45 24.58 -34.19 -17.96
C ILE A 45 25.46 -35.39 -18.33
N ASP A 46 26.22 -35.90 -17.37
CA ASP A 46 27.10 -37.06 -17.57
C ASP A 46 26.44 -38.33 -17.02
N THR A 47 26.40 -39.40 -17.82
CA THR A 47 26.12 -40.75 -17.31
C THR A 47 27.41 -41.35 -16.78
N LEU A 48 27.39 -41.83 -15.53
CA LEU A 48 28.54 -42.39 -14.83
C LEU A 48 28.34 -43.90 -14.57
N PRO A 49 29.43 -44.65 -14.28
CA PRO A 49 29.31 -46.04 -13.81
C PRO A 49 28.40 -46.17 -12.59
N ASN A 50 27.93 -47.41 -12.33
CA ASN A 50 27.06 -47.74 -11.19
C ASN A 50 25.71 -46.98 -11.18
N HIS A 51 25.13 -46.75 -12.36
CA HIS A 51 23.84 -46.08 -12.53
C HIS A 51 23.77 -44.69 -11.87
N LYS A 52 24.90 -43.97 -11.89
CA LYS A 52 25.01 -42.59 -11.43
C LYS A 52 24.86 -41.63 -12.60
N ILE A 53 24.34 -40.44 -12.32
CA ILE A 53 24.17 -39.35 -13.27
C ILE A 53 24.65 -38.07 -12.61
N LYS A 54 25.38 -37.24 -13.33
CA LYS A 54 25.91 -35.96 -12.82
C LYS A 54 25.33 -34.80 -13.62
N TYR A 55 24.74 -33.84 -12.92
CA TYR A 55 24.19 -32.61 -13.50
C TYR A 55 25.14 -31.45 -13.27
N HIS A 56 25.34 -30.64 -14.31
CA HIS A 56 26.25 -29.49 -14.28
C HIS A 56 25.49 -28.20 -14.56
N TRP A 57 25.40 -27.37 -13.52
CA TRP A 57 24.75 -26.07 -13.56
C TRP A 57 25.78 -24.96 -13.45
N LYS A 58 25.57 -23.87 -14.18
CA LYS A 58 26.45 -22.70 -14.14
C LYS A 58 25.66 -21.41 -14.23
N SER A 59 25.91 -20.50 -13.30
CA SER A 59 25.54 -19.08 -13.43
C SER A 59 26.80 -18.24 -13.64
N THR A 60 26.68 -17.24 -14.51
CA THR A 60 27.71 -16.27 -14.86
C THR A 60 27.38 -14.88 -14.33
N TYR A 61 26.25 -14.73 -13.65
CA TYR A 61 25.89 -13.51 -12.94
C TYR A 61 26.34 -13.57 -11.48
N PRO A 62 26.68 -12.42 -10.88
CA PRO A 62 26.92 -12.36 -9.46
C PRO A 62 25.74 -12.91 -8.65
N ILE A 63 26.03 -13.63 -7.57
CA ILE A 63 25.02 -14.28 -6.74
C ILE A 63 25.37 -14.18 -5.26
N ASP A 64 24.37 -13.85 -4.44
CA ASP A 64 24.51 -13.80 -2.99
C ASP A 64 24.55 -15.21 -2.38
N TYR A 65 25.23 -15.35 -1.24
CA TYR A 65 25.41 -16.62 -0.54
C TYR A 65 24.08 -17.31 -0.19
N TYR A 66 23.01 -16.55 0.10
CA TYR A 66 21.72 -17.14 0.49
C TYR A 66 20.86 -17.59 -0.71
N LEU A 67 21.17 -17.11 -1.92
CA LEU A 67 20.41 -17.36 -3.14
C LEU A 67 20.82 -18.65 -3.87
N ILE A 68 21.90 -19.29 -3.43
CA ILE A 68 22.37 -20.56 -3.98
C ILE A 68 21.41 -21.68 -3.60
N SER A 69 20.94 -22.45 -4.59
CA SER A 69 19.96 -23.53 -4.41
C SER A 69 20.37 -24.82 -5.10
N ILE A 70 20.08 -25.93 -4.42
CA ILE A 70 20.25 -27.29 -4.92
C ILE A 70 19.00 -28.07 -4.51
N ALA A 71 18.19 -28.47 -5.50
CA ALA A 71 17.02 -29.32 -5.28
C ALA A 71 17.18 -30.63 -6.02
N VAL A 72 17.11 -31.77 -5.31
CA VAL A 72 17.25 -33.12 -5.87
C VAL A 72 16.05 -33.96 -5.50
N ALA A 73 15.30 -34.40 -6.50
CA ALA A 73 14.12 -35.24 -6.31
C ALA A 73 13.80 -35.99 -7.61
N PRO A 74 12.87 -36.97 -7.61
CA PRO A 74 12.41 -37.66 -8.82
C PRO A 74 11.53 -36.73 -9.68
N TYR A 75 12.05 -35.57 -10.06
CA TYR A 75 11.28 -34.54 -10.75
C TYR A 75 10.93 -34.92 -12.19
N TRP A 76 9.73 -34.54 -12.60
CA TRP A 76 9.37 -34.30 -13.98
C TRP A 76 9.67 -32.84 -14.34
N SER A 77 10.17 -32.60 -15.56
CA SER A 77 10.54 -31.25 -16.01
C SER A 77 9.55 -30.72 -17.04
N TYR A 78 9.07 -29.50 -16.83
CA TYR A 78 8.19 -28.79 -17.75
C TYR A 78 8.80 -27.44 -18.13
N GLU A 79 9.21 -27.32 -19.38
CA GLU A 79 9.82 -26.09 -19.90
C GLU A 79 8.82 -25.31 -20.76
N MET A 80 8.77 -24.01 -20.52
CA MET A 80 8.04 -23.06 -21.35
C MET A 80 8.90 -21.84 -21.62
N HIS A 81 8.40 -20.92 -22.43
CA HIS A 81 9.13 -19.70 -22.73
C HIS A 81 8.21 -18.49 -22.68
N THR A 82 8.78 -17.34 -22.31
CA THR A 82 8.10 -16.06 -22.52
C THR A 82 7.91 -15.77 -24.00
N LYS A 83 6.91 -14.95 -24.31
CA LYS A 83 6.66 -14.42 -25.66
C LYS A 83 6.52 -12.90 -25.55
N PRO A 84 7.62 -12.18 -25.31
CA PRO A 84 7.53 -10.74 -25.14
C PRO A 84 7.38 -10.04 -26.49
N MET A 85 6.82 -8.83 -26.50
CA MET A 85 6.76 -8.02 -27.71
C MET A 85 8.15 -7.50 -28.12
N TYR A 86 9.00 -7.21 -27.11
CA TYR A 86 10.37 -6.74 -27.26
C TYR A 86 11.30 -7.41 -26.23
N GLY A 87 12.60 -7.44 -26.48
CA GLY A 87 13.59 -8.03 -25.58
C GLY A 87 13.78 -9.54 -25.75
N LYS A 88 14.59 -10.15 -24.88
CA LYS A 88 14.94 -11.57 -25.01
C LYS A 88 13.80 -12.49 -24.58
N ARG A 89 13.63 -13.57 -25.34
CA ARG A 89 12.81 -14.73 -24.97
C ARG A 89 13.50 -15.48 -23.85
N ILE A 90 12.81 -15.69 -22.74
CA ILE A 90 13.34 -16.33 -21.53
C ILE A 90 12.79 -17.75 -21.45
N SER A 91 13.67 -18.74 -21.22
CA SER A 91 13.25 -20.08 -20.84
C SER A 91 12.80 -20.09 -19.38
N ILE A 92 11.67 -20.75 -19.11
CA ILE A 92 11.12 -21.00 -17.78
C ILE A 92 11.09 -22.51 -17.57
N LEU A 93 12.02 -23.02 -16.77
CA LEU A 93 12.17 -24.44 -16.49
C LEU A 93 11.58 -24.81 -15.13
N ASN A 94 10.58 -25.68 -15.12
CA ASN A 94 9.89 -26.10 -13.90
C ASN A 94 10.21 -27.56 -13.57
N TYR A 95 10.67 -27.80 -12.35
CA TYR A 95 10.87 -29.14 -11.78
C TYR A 95 9.73 -29.45 -10.80
N LEU A 96 8.89 -30.41 -11.18
CA LEU A 96 7.63 -30.77 -10.53
C LEU A 96 7.65 -32.23 -10.10
N TYR A 97 6.89 -32.59 -9.07
CA TYR A 97 6.72 -34.01 -8.74
C TYR A 97 5.93 -34.75 -9.82
N PRO A 98 6.25 -36.02 -10.09
CA PRO A 98 5.57 -36.83 -11.10
C PRO A 98 4.20 -37.27 -10.56
N ASP A 99 3.28 -36.34 -10.51
CA ASP A 99 1.87 -36.59 -10.25
C ASP A 99 1.04 -35.86 -11.31
N SER A 100 0.42 -36.63 -12.21
CA SER A 100 -0.37 -36.10 -13.32
C SER A 100 -1.60 -35.32 -12.86
N VAL A 101 -2.15 -35.62 -11.68
CA VAL A 101 -3.36 -34.96 -11.15
C VAL A 101 -3.00 -33.57 -10.60
N HIS A 102 -1.90 -33.48 -9.85
CA HIS A 102 -1.39 -32.21 -9.34
C HIS A 102 -0.83 -31.34 -10.47
N PHE A 103 -0.18 -31.92 -11.48
CA PHE A 103 0.27 -31.16 -12.64
C PHE A 103 -0.90 -30.63 -13.47
N ALA A 104 -1.90 -31.45 -13.79
CA ALA A 104 -3.05 -31.02 -14.60
C ALA A 104 -3.80 -29.86 -13.95
N SER A 105 -3.96 -29.89 -12.62
CA SER A 105 -4.61 -28.81 -11.86
C SER A 105 -3.73 -27.56 -11.73
N ALA A 106 -2.41 -27.70 -11.62
CA ALA A 106 -1.48 -26.57 -11.50
C ALA A 106 -1.06 -25.95 -12.84
N LYS A 107 -1.22 -26.66 -13.97
CA LYS A 107 -0.66 -26.28 -15.27
C LYS A 107 -1.05 -24.86 -15.69
N GLN A 108 -2.31 -24.45 -15.52
CA GLN A 108 -2.74 -23.09 -15.86
C GLN A 108 -2.01 -22.02 -15.05
N ALA A 109 -1.79 -22.28 -13.76
CA ALA A 109 -1.07 -21.37 -12.88
C ALA A 109 0.43 -21.31 -13.22
N ILE A 110 1.04 -22.46 -13.50
CA ILE A 110 2.43 -22.53 -13.99
C ILE A 110 2.55 -21.75 -15.32
N ASP A 111 1.60 -21.93 -16.22
CA ASP A 111 1.53 -21.24 -17.50
C ASP A 111 1.36 -19.71 -17.34
N CYS A 112 0.76 -19.25 -16.25
CA CYS A 112 0.60 -17.83 -15.94
C CYS A 112 1.94 -17.14 -15.65
N THR A 113 2.94 -17.87 -15.15
CA THR A 113 4.27 -17.33 -14.83
C THR A 113 4.92 -16.59 -16.01
N ARG A 114 4.72 -17.07 -17.24
CA ARG A 114 5.23 -16.40 -18.46
C ARG A 114 4.59 -15.02 -18.68
N LEU A 115 3.33 -14.87 -18.30
CA LEU A 115 2.59 -13.60 -18.43
C LEU A 115 3.01 -12.65 -17.31
N GLN A 116 3.12 -13.16 -16.09
CA GLN A 116 3.61 -12.39 -14.94
C GLN A 116 5.05 -11.87 -15.21
N MET A 117 5.95 -12.69 -15.78
CA MET A 117 7.30 -12.27 -16.19
C MET A 117 7.28 -11.11 -17.20
N ASN A 118 6.36 -11.17 -18.17
CA ASN A 118 6.16 -10.08 -19.14
C ASN A 118 5.62 -8.80 -18.50
N MET A 119 4.76 -8.91 -17.48
CA MET A 119 4.26 -7.76 -16.74
C MET A 119 5.36 -7.12 -15.89
N LEU A 120 6.11 -7.92 -15.12
CA LEU A 120 7.18 -7.42 -14.25
C LEU A 120 8.30 -6.74 -15.06
N ARG A 121 8.67 -7.27 -16.23
CA ARG A 121 9.67 -6.58 -17.07
C ARG A 121 9.24 -5.20 -17.55
N ASN A 122 7.95 -5.00 -17.80
CA ASN A 122 7.43 -3.71 -18.23
C ASN A 122 7.48 -2.69 -17.08
N CYS A 123 7.24 -3.16 -15.86
CA CYS A 123 7.31 -2.36 -14.65
C CYS A 123 8.76 -2.04 -14.25
N PHE A 124 9.66 -3.02 -14.23
CA PHE A 124 10.95 -2.94 -13.55
C PHE A 124 12.17 -2.92 -14.48
N GLY A 125 11.99 -3.17 -15.77
CA GLY A 125 13.07 -3.29 -16.75
C GLY A 125 13.27 -4.74 -17.21
N GLU A 126 14.14 -4.98 -18.19
CA GLU A 126 14.41 -6.33 -18.70
C GLU A 126 14.75 -7.32 -17.58
N TYR A 127 14.46 -8.61 -17.82
CA TYR A 127 14.79 -9.66 -16.85
C TYR A 127 16.31 -9.69 -16.61
N PRO A 128 16.80 -9.50 -15.37
CA PRO A 128 18.23 -9.25 -15.13
C PRO A 128 19.13 -10.42 -15.53
N PHE A 129 18.59 -11.64 -15.50
CA PHE A 129 19.32 -12.86 -15.83
C PHE A 129 18.98 -13.40 -17.23
N ALA A 130 18.67 -12.51 -18.18
CA ALA A 130 18.13 -12.87 -19.51
C ALA A 130 19.06 -13.70 -20.43
N ASN A 131 20.32 -13.89 -20.06
CA ASN A 131 21.25 -14.80 -20.76
C ASN A 131 21.20 -16.23 -20.21
N GLU A 132 20.48 -16.46 -19.12
CA GLU A 132 20.30 -17.75 -18.47
C GLU A 132 18.84 -18.20 -18.62
N LYS A 133 18.17 -18.49 -17.50
CA LYS A 133 16.78 -18.92 -17.45
C LYS A 133 16.10 -18.30 -16.23
N TYR A 134 14.79 -18.43 -16.17
CA TYR A 134 14.07 -18.45 -14.90
C TYR A 134 13.52 -19.88 -14.67
N GLY A 135 13.09 -20.20 -13.46
CA GLY A 135 12.60 -21.54 -13.20
C GLY A 135 12.13 -21.74 -11.78
N HIS A 136 11.54 -22.91 -11.55
CA HIS A 136 11.01 -23.29 -10.25
C HIS A 136 11.36 -24.74 -9.90
N CYS A 137 11.64 -24.99 -8.63
CA CYS A 137 11.69 -26.33 -8.04
C CYS A 137 10.59 -26.47 -6.99
N ILE A 138 9.71 -27.45 -7.14
CA ILE A 138 8.73 -27.75 -6.09
C ILE A 138 9.41 -28.52 -4.96
N ALA A 139 9.18 -28.10 -3.72
CA ALA A 139 9.71 -28.75 -2.53
C ALA A 139 8.65 -28.77 -1.41
N PRO A 140 8.70 -29.74 -0.47
CA PRO A 140 7.79 -29.82 0.66
C PRO A 140 8.17 -28.78 1.73
N MET A 141 7.95 -27.51 1.40
CA MET A 141 8.20 -26.36 2.26
C MET A 141 6.94 -25.48 2.38
N SER A 142 6.99 -24.48 3.25
CA SER A 142 5.97 -23.44 3.33
C SER A 142 6.40 -22.23 2.49
N GLY A 143 5.48 -21.65 1.72
CA GLY A 143 5.74 -20.46 0.92
C GLY A 143 6.69 -20.71 -0.25
N GLY A 144 7.63 -19.78 -0.44
CA GLY A 144 8.65 -19.81 -1.47
C GLY A 144 9.99 -19.29 -0.94
N MET A 145 11.01 -19.41 -1.77
CA MET A 145 12.35 -18.85 -1.55
C MET A 145 12.91 -18.48 -2.92
N GLU A 146 13.31 -17.23 -3.06
CA GLU A 146 13.54 -16.55 -4.33
C GLU A 146 14.82 -16.94 -5.07
N HIS A 147 15.48 -18.04 -4.66
CA HIS A 147 16.78 -18.47 -5.18
C HIS A 147 17.00 -18.13 -6.66
N GLN A 148 18.03 -17.32 -6.94
CA GLN A 148 18.30 -16.69 -8.23
C GLN A 148 18.15 -17.65 -9.41
N THR A 149 17.30 -17.32 -10.38
CA THR A 149 16.98 -18.12 -11.59
C THR A 149 16.36 -19.52 -11.36
N MET A 150 16.10 -19.93 -10.11
CA MET A 150 15.52 -21.23 -9.76
C MET A 150 14.79 -21.18 -8.41
N THR A 151 13.71 -20.41 -8.36
CA THR A 151 12.88 -20.24 -7.16
C THR A 151 12.41 -21.59 -6.62
N THR A 152 12.52 -21.79 -5.31
CA THR A 152 11.95 -22.98 -4.67
C THR A 152 10.56 -22.65 -4.15
N MET A 153 9.54 -23.45 -4.50
CA MET A 153 8.15 -23.13 -4.20
C MET A 153 7.42 -24.32 -3.58
N THR A 154 6.43 -24.05 -2.73
CA THR A 154 5.44 -25.04 -2.30
C THR A 154 4.38 -25.32 -3.38
N GLY A 155 4.12 -24.33 -4.25
CA GLY A 155 3.11 -24.40 -5.30
C GLY A 155 3.02 -23.09 -6.09
N PHE A 156 2.08 -23.00 -7.02
CA PHE A 156 1.96 -21.89 -7.98
C PHE A 156 0.73 -21.02 -7.73
N SER A 157 0.44 -20.66 -6.47
CA SER A 157 -0.61 -19.66 -6.25
C SER A 157 -0.21 -18.34 -6.94
N PHE A 158 -1.20 -17.57 -7.41
CA PHE A 158 -0.97 -16.36 -8.19
C PHE A 158 -0.03 -15.38 -7.46
N ASP A 159 -0.28 -15.14 -6.18
CA ASP A 159 0.46 -14.23 -5.32
C ASP A 159 1.87 -14.69 -5.02
N LEU A 160 2.02 -15.97 -4.70
CA LEU A 160 3.34 -16.52 -4.41
C LEU A 160 4.20 -16.46 -5.67
N SER A 161 3.66 -16.90 -6.82
CA SER A 161 4.40 -16.91 -8.08
C SER A 161 4.90 -15.52 -8.49
N VAL A 162 4.08 -14.48 -8.32
CA VAL A 162 4.51 -13.12 -8.68
C VAL A 162 5.43 -12.49 -7.63
N HIS A 163 5.27 -12.81 -6.34
CA HIS A 163 6.16 -12.36 -5.26
C HIS A 163 7.57 -12.90 -5.48
N GLU A 164 7.69 -14.22 -5.58
CA GLU A 164 8.99 -14.87 -5.74
C GLU A 164 9.69 -14.47 -7.04
N MET A 165 8.93 -14.24 -8.11
CA MET A 165 9.50 -13.78 -9.37
C MET A 165 9.91 -12.30 -9.33
N ALA A 166 9.25 -11.47 -8.53
CA ALA A 166 9.63 -10.07 -8.39
C ALA A 166 11.00 -9.92 -7.69
N HIS A 167 11.36 -10.88 -6.84
CA HIS A 167 12.69 -10.91 -6.22
C HIS A 167 13.85 -11.03 -7.21
N GLN A 168 13.60 -11.53 -8.43
CA GLN A 168 14.61 -11.53 -9.48
C GLN A 168 15.14 -10.12 -9.81
N TRP A 169 14.32 -9.08 -9.57
CA TRP A 169 14.74 -7.67 -9.59
C TRP A 169 15.09 -7.16 -8.18
N PHE A 170 14.27 -7.46 -7.17
CA PHE A 170 14.38 -6.93 -5.81
C PHE A 170 14.80 -8.02 -4.81
N GLY A 171 16.09 -8.21 -4.61
CA GLY A 171 16.65 -9.27 -3.78
C GLY A 171 17.79 -9.99 -4.47
N ASP A 172 17.63 -10.30 -5.76
CA ASP A 172 18.64 -11.03 -6.54
C ASP A 172 19.53 -10.08 -7.34
N ASN A 173 18.94 -9.35 -8.31
CA ASN A 173 19.68 -8.39 -9.12
C ASN A 173 20.21 -7.24 -8.27
N VAL A 174 19.33 -6.61 -7.50
CA VAL A 174 19.70 -5.62 -6.49
C VAL A 174 19.32 -6.17 -5.12
N THR A 175 20.30 -6.61 -4.35
CA THR A 175 20.10 -7.09 -2.97
C THR A 175 20.11 -5.91 -2.02
N CYS A 176 19.37 -5.99 -0.91
CA CYS A 176 19.50 -5.01 0.16
C CYS A 176 20.95 -4.92 0.68
N ALA A 177 21.46 -3.71 0.90
CA ALA A 177 22.85 -3.51 1.34
C ALA A 177 23.12 -4.02 2.75
N THR A 178 22.09 -4.05 3.58
CA THR A 178 22.08 -4.61 4.93
C THR A 178 20.70 -5.22 5.20
N TRP A 179 20.59 -6.05 6.23
CA TRP A 179 19.27 -6.51 6.72
C TRP A 179 18.39 -5.36 7.24
N GLY A 180 18.97 -4.17 7.48
CA GLY A 180 18.24 -2.92 7.71
C GLY A 180 17.33 -2.52 6.56
N ASP A 181 17.79 -2.82 5.34
CA ASP A 181 17.18 -2.39 4.09
C ASP A 181 16.25 -3.47 3.49
N ILE A 182 15.95 -4.54 4.23
CA ILE A 182 15.20 -5.71 3.73
C ILE A 182 13.82 -5.39 3.15
N TRP A 183 13.20 -4.27 3.56
CA TRP A 183 11.95 -3.80 2.97
C TRP A 183 12.07 -3.48 1.48
N LEU A 184 13.27 -3.18 0.97
CA LEU A 184 13.53 -3.01 -0.46
C LEU A 184 13.41 -4.33 -1.24
N ASN A 185 13.65 -5.47 -0.60
CA ASN A 185 13.41 -6.77 -1.23
C ASN A 185 11.92 -7.12 -1.05
N GLU A 186 11.49 -7.26 0.20
CA GLU A 186 10.22 -7.87 0.56
C GLU A 186 9.01 -6.98 0.33
N GLY A 187 9.17 -5.68 0.54
CA GLY A 187 8.15 -4.68 0.26
C GLY A 187 7.85 -4.60 -1.23
N PHE A 188 8.88 -4.61 -2.08
CA PHE A 188 8.71 -4.57 -3.54
C PHE A 188 8.15 -5.87 -4.11
N ALA A 189 8.58 -7.03 -3.60
CA ALA A 189 8.01 -8.31 -3.98
C ALA A 189 6.52 -8.40 -3.60
N THR A 190 6.16 -7.94 -2.39
CA THR A 190 4.76 -7.83 -1.94
C THR A 190 3.99 -6.81 -2.79
N TYR A 191 4.59 -5.67 -3.15
CA TYR A 191 3.96 -4.65 -3.99
C TYR A 191 3.70 -5.15 -5.43
N ALA A 192 4.54 -6.05 -5.95
CA ALA A 192 4.32 -6.68 -7.24
C ALA A 192 2.98 -7.46 -7.31
N GLN A 193 2.48 -7.97 -6.18
CA GLN A 193 1.15 -8.59 -6.10
C GLN A 193 0.02 -7.59 -6.32
N TYR A 194 0.18 -6.33 -5.89
CA TYR A 194 -0.76 -5.24 -6.20
C TYR A 194 -0.75 -4.92 -7.71
N LEU A 195 0.46 -4.77 -8.29
CA LEU A 195 0.62 -4.49 -9.72
C LEU A 195 0.03 -5.62 -10.57
N ALA A 196 0.22 -6.87 -10.17
CA ALA A 196 -0.31 -8.03 -10.86
C ALA A 196 -1.84 -8.05 -10.87
N ARG A 197 -2.49 -7.76 -9.74
CA ARG A 197 -3.96 -7.64 -9.69
C ARG A 197 -4.48 -6.51 -10.55
N ALA A 198 -3.82 -5.35 -10.49
CA ALA A 198 -4.22 -4.21 -11.30
C ALA A 198 -4.13 -4.54 -12.80
N TYR A 199 -3.16 -5.37 -13.20
CA TYR A 199 -2.92 -5.75 -14.59
C TYR A 199 -3.79 -6.91 -15.09
N PHE A 200 -3.88 -8.00 -14.33
CA PHE A 200 -4.52 -9.25 -14.76
C PHE A 200 -5.99 -9.37 -14.33
N GLU A 201 -6.37 -8.66 -13.29
CA GLU A 201 -7.74 -8.64 -12.77
C GLU A 201 -8.37 -7.28 -13.07
N ASN A 202 -8.42 -6.38 -12.08
CA ASN A 202 -8.95 -5.04 -12.21
C ASN A 202 -8.52 -4.17 -11.03
N LYS A 203 -8.78 -2.86 -11.13
CA LYS A 203 -8.47 -1.89 -10.09
C LYS A 203 -9.14 -2.21 -8.74
N ALA A 204 -10.39 -2.71 -8.73
CA ALA A 204 -11.08 -3.01 -7.48
C ALA A 204 -10.41 -4.16 -6.70
N ALA A 205 -9.93 -5.19 -7.41
CA ALA A 205 -9.16 -6.27 -6.80
C ALA A 205 -7.83 -5.78 -6.22
N ALA A 206 -7.12 -4.91 -6.96
CA ALA A 206 -5.88 -4.30 -6.48
C ALA A 206 -6.12 -3.42 -5.23
N ASP A 207 -7.15 -2.58 -5.24
CA ASP A 207 -7.48 -1.71 -4.11
C ASP A 207 -7.93 -2.53 -2.88
N ALA A 208 -8.66 -3.63 -3.07
CA ALA A 208 -9.02 -4.56 -2.01
C ALA A 208 -7.80 -5.24 -1.38
N PHE A 209 -6.82 -5.64 -2.21
CA PHE A 209 -5.54 -6.15 -1.73
C PHE A 209 -4.79 -5.08 -0.92
N MET A 210 -4.65 -3.86 -1.43
CA MET A 210 -3.94 -2.79 -0.71
C MET A 210 -4.63 -2.43 0.61
N LYS A 211 -5.96 -2.52 0.67
CA LYS A 211 -6.72 -2.36 1.91
C LYS A 211 -6.37 -3.44 2.94
N ALA A 212 -6.21 -4.69 2.52
CA ALA A 212 -5.77 -5.77 3.39
C ALA A 212 -4.32 -5.55 3.86
N VAL A 213 -3.43 -5.13 2.96
CA VAL A 213 -2.04 -4.76 3.24
C VAL A 213 -1.97 -3.65 4.31
N HIS A 214 -2.71 -2.56 4.15
CA HIS A 214 -2.78 -1.49 5.15
C HIS A 214 -3.33 -2.00 6.49
N GLY A 215 -4.36 -2.86 6.46
CA GLY A 215 -4.91 -3.50 7.66
C GLY A 215 -3.91 -4.38 8.41
N ARG A 216 -2.96 -5.02 7.70
CA ARG A 216 -1.85 -5.77 8.30
C ARG A 216 -0.76 -4.85 8.84
N ALA A 217 -0.34 -3.86 8.06
CA ALA A 217 0.67 -2.87 8.46
C ALA A 217 0.27 -2.13 9.75
N MET A 218 -1.01 -1.77 9.90
CA MET A 218 -1.53 -1.08 11.08
C MET A 218 -1.54 -1.90 12.37
N ARG A 219 -1.26 -3.22 12.33
CA ARG A 219 -1.19 -4.09 13.51
C ARG A 219 0.07 -3.88 14.34
N GLU A 220 1.14 -3.35 13.73
CA GLU A 220 2.42 -3.08 14.39
C GLU A 220 2.75 -1.58 14.27
N ALA A 221 1.98 -0.76 14.99
CA ALA A 221 2.16 0.70 14.97
C ALA A 221 3.56 1.13 15.44
N GLU A 222 4.16 0.40 16.39
CA GLU A 222 5.48 0.74 16.95
C GLU A 222 6.66 0.18 16.13
N GLY A 223 6.44 -0.19 14.87
CA GLY A 223 7.49 -0.68 13.98
C GLY A 223 7.74 0.21 12.77
N SER A 224 9.00 0.29 12.34
CA SER A 224 9.48 0.89 11.09
C SER A 224 9.64 -0.19 10.00
N VAL A 225 9.72 0.21 8.72
CA VAL A 225 10.08 -0.75 7.65
C VAL A 225 11.59 -0.96 7.61
N TYR A 226 12.39 0.07 7.92
CA TYR A 226 13.82 -0.08 8.17
C TYR A 226 14.05 -0.89 9.45
N VAL A 227 14.94 -1.88 9.40
CA VAL A 227 15.27 -2.70 10.57
C VAL A 227 16.44 -2.06 11.32
N PRO A 228 16.27 -1.65 12.59
CA PRO A 228 17.38 -1.12 13.38
C PRO A 228 18.53 -2.12 13.52
N SER A 229 19.77 -1.62 13.58
CA SER A 229 21.00 -2.43 13.53
C SER A 229 21.10 -3.52 14.59
N GLU A 230 20.56 -3.27 15.78
CA GLU A 230 20.50 -4.21 16.90
C GLU A 230 19.63 -5.45 16.61
N PHE A 231 18.79 -5.39 15.57
CA PHE A 231 17.94 -6.49 15.13
C PHE A 231 18.43 -7.19 13.84
N TRP A 232 19.61 -6.84 13.31
CA TRP A 232 20.12 -7.44 12.07
C TRP A 232 20.51 -8.92 12.17
N ASN A 233 20.51 -9.49 13.37
CA ASN A 233 20.65 -10.93 13.62
C ASN A 233 19.33 -11.59 14.08
N HIS A 234 18.22 -10.85 14.10
CA HIS A 234 16.91 -11.36 14.57
C HIS A 234 16.00 -11.66 13.37
N ARG A 235 15.98 -12.92 12.95
CA ARG A 235 15.21 -13.38 11.77
C ARG A 235 13.76 -12.89 11.78
N ASP A 236 13.04 -13.03 12.88
CA ASP A 236 11.61 -12.67 12.96
C ASP A 236 11.36 -11.17 12.80
N ARG A 237 12.34 -10.34 13.16
CA ARG A 237 12.24 -8.90 12.93
C ARG A 237 12.60 -8.53 11.50
N ILE A 238 13.66 -9.13 10.95
CA ILE A 238 14.08 -8.94 9.55
C ILE A 238 12.94 -9.31 8.61
N PHE A 239 12.30 -10.45 8.85
CA PHE A 239 11.18 -10.96 8.06
C PHE A 239 9.83 -10.79 8.76
N SER A 240 9.61 -9.65 9.44
CA SER A 240 8.30 -9.35 10.00
C SER A 240 7.30 -9.13 8.85
N GLY A 241 6.32 -10.03 8.75
CA GLY A 241 5.28 -9.93 7.72
C GLY A 241 4.54 -8.59 7.75
N ASN A 242 4.27 -8.02 8.93
CA ASN A 242 3.56 -6.75 9.02
C ASN A 242 4.44 -5.54 8.64
N LEU A 243 5.74 -5.59 8.92
CA LEU A 243 6.64 -4.44 8.73
C LEU A 243 7.41 -4.52 7.40
N SER A 244 8.23 -5.55 7.21
CA SER A 244 9.13 -5.67 6.05
C SER A 244 8.36 -5.92 4.75
N TYR A 245 7.23 -6.64 4.83
CA TYR A 245 6.40 -7.00 3.68
C TYR A 245 5.23 -6.02 3.52
N TYR A 246 4.24 -6.06 4.42
CA TYR A 246 3.00 -5.30 4.24
C TYR A 246 3.18 -3.79 4.41
N LYS A 247 3.87 -3.32 5.46
CA LYS A 247 4.17 -1.89 5.61
C LYS A 247 5.16 -1.43 4.52
N GLY A 248 6.15 -2.25 4.16
CA GLY A 248 7.03 -2.01 3.01
C GLY A 248 6.27 -1.75 1.70
N ALA A 249 5.35 -2.65 1.33
CA ALA A 249 4.49 -2.48 0.16
C ALA A 249 3.58 -1.25 0.24
N ALA A 250 3.05 -0.95 1.43
CA ALA A 250 2.26 0.25 1.66
C ALA A 250 3.10 1.52 1.44
N VAL A 251 4.35 1.57 1.90
CA VAL A 251 5.27 2.70 1.68
C VAL A 251 5.55 2.88 0.18
N ILE A 252 5.82 1.79 -0.55
CA ILE A 252 6.04 1.86 -2.01
C ILE A 252 4.80 2.37 -2.75
N HIS A 253 3.62 1.88 -2.36
CA HIS A 253 2.35 2.36 -2.92
C HIS A 253 2.12 3.86 -2.66
N GLN A 254 2.48 4.32 -1.46
CA GLN A 254 2.42 5.72 -1.07
C GLN A 254 3.42 6.57 -1.87
N ILE A 255 4.65 6.12 -2.09
CA ILE A 255 5.64 6.83 -2.92
C ILE A 255 5.09 7.08 -4.31
N ARG A 256 4.50 6.05 -4.96
CA ARG A 256 3.84 6.21 -6.26
C ARG A 256 2.74 7.28 -6.23
N PHE A 257 1.92 7.28 -5.18
CA PHE A 257 0.86 8.26 -5.02
C PHE A 257 1.38 9.68 -4.77
N VAL A 258 2.41 9.83 -3.92
CA VAL A 258 3.03 11.12 -3.57
C VAL A 258 3.74 11.74 -4.77
N LEU A 259 4.43 10.92 -5.59
CA LEU A 259 5.00 11.36 -6.87
C LEU A 259 3.94 11.97 -7.79
N ASP A 260 2.74 11.38 -7.81
CA ASP A 260 1.63 11.77 -8.70
C ASP A 260 2.00 11.69 -10.20
N ASN A 261 2.88 10.75 -10.53
CA ASN A 261 3.35 10.53 -11.90
C ASN A 261 3.78 9.08 -12.06
N ASP A 262 2.90 8.26 -12.61
CA ASP A 262 3.13 6.82 -12.81
C ASP A 262 4.32 6.54 -13.72
N SER A 263 4.49 7.33 -14.79
CA SER A 263 5.60 7.12 -15.74
C SER A 263 6.94 7.35 -15.04
N LEU A 264 7.04 8.42 -14.24
CA LEU A 264 8.21 8.71 -13.44
C LEU A 264 8.45 7.67 -12.35
N PHE A 265 7.39 7.18 -11.68
CA PHE A 265 7.54 6.13 -10.68
C PHE A 265 8.18 4.86 -11.27
N PHE A 266 7.69 4.38 -12.42
CA PHE A 266 8.30 3.21 -13.06
C PHE A 266 9.67 3.51 -13.67
N GLU A 267 9.97 4.75 -14.05
CA GLU A 267 11.32 5.17 -14.44
C GLU A 267 12.30 5.11 -13.27
N VAL A 268 11.90 5.57 -12.08
CA VAL A 268 12.68 5.44 -10.84
C VAL A 268 13.03 3.97 -10.58
N LEU A 269 12.07 3.06 -10.67
CA LEU A 269 12.32 1.64 -10.46
C LEU A 269 13.30 1.06 -11.48
N LYS A 270 13.14 1.41 -12.76
CA LYS A 270 14.07 0.98 -13.83
C LYS A 270 15.47 1.54 -13.62
N ARG A 271 15.59 2.82 -13.24
CA ARG A 271 16.88 3.44 -12.95
C ARG A 271 17.55 2.79 -11.76
N TYR A 272 16.82 2.49 -10.68
CA TYR A 272 17.33 1.77 -9.52
C TYR A 272 17.89 0.40 -9.93
N GLN A 273 17.12 -0.38 -10.71
CA GLN A 273 17.52 -1.69 -11.21
C GLN A 273 18.75 -1.65 -12.11
N GLN A 274 18.94 -0.57 -12.89
CA GLN A 274 20.10 -0.38 -13.76
C GLN A 274 21.34 0.10 -12.99
N THR A 275 21.16 1.01 -12.04
CA THR A 275 22.26 1.68 -11.33
C THR A 275 22.96 0.71 -10.38
N TYR A 276 22.19 -0.13 -9.69
CA TYR A 276 22.69 -1.06 -8.68
C TYR A 276 22.69 -2.52 -9.16
N ALA A 277 22.60 -2.74 -10.48
CA ALA A 277 22.52 -4.06 -11.09
C ALA A 277 23.65 -4.99 -10.60
N HIS A 278 23.29 -6.24 -10.31
CA HIS A 278 24.17 -7.29 -9.80
C HIS A 278 24.92 -6.97 -8.49
N GLY A 279 24.52 -5.91 -7.79
CA GLY A 279 25.15 -5.47 -6.55
C GLY A 279 24.17 -5.39 -5.40
N VAL A 280 24.38 -4.38 -4.55
CA VAL A 280 23.50 -4.05 -3.44
C VAL A 280 23.05 -2.60 -3.48
N ALA A 281 21.95 -2.29 -2.80
CA ALA A 281 21.52 -0.92 -2.56
C ALA A 281 20.90 -0.75 -1.17
N SER A 282 21.14 0.40 -0.57
CA SER A 282 20.56 0.82 0.71
C SER A 282 19.26 1.60 0.52
N THR A 283 18.55 1.84 1.62
CA THR A 283 17.39 2.74 1.66
C THR A 283 17.73 4.14 1.16
N GLU A 284 18.92 4.64 1.49
CA GLU A 284 19.40 5.96 1.05
C GLU A 284 19.72 6.00 -0.45
N ASP A 285 20.24 4.90 -1.01
CA ASP A 285 20.48 4.77 -2.44
C ASP A 285 19.18 4.84 -3.26
N PHE A 286 18.11 4.17 -2.78
CA PHE A 286 16.79 4.27 -3.39
C PHE A 286 16.20 5.68 -3.25
N LYS A 287 16.34 6.31 -2.06
CA LYS A 287 15.93 7.70 -1.84
C LYS A 287 16.63 8.66 -2.80
N SER A 288 17.94 8.48 -3.03
CA SER A 288 18.71 9.34 -3.95
C SER A 288 18.16 9.28 -5.37
N ILE A 289 17.93 8.09 -5.93
CA ILE A 289 17.35 7.95 -7.28
C ILE A 289 15.97 8.62 -7.37
N LEU A 290 15.16 8.49 -6.32
CA LEU A 290 13.86 9.11 -6.25
C LEU A 290 13.96 10.65 -6.23
N GLN A 291 14.87 11.22 -5.45
CA GLN A 291 15.12 12.66 -5.40
C GLN A 291 15.63 13.18 -6.74
N ASP A 292 16.64 12.53 -7.31
CA ASP A 292 17.30 12.95 -8.54
C ASP A 292 16.33 13.00 -9.73
N LEU A 293 15.46 12.00 -9.86
CA LEU A 293 14.52 11.93 -10.98
C LEU A 293 13.25 12.76 -10.76
N SER A 294 12.84 12.99 -9.51
CA SER A 294 11.63 13.76 -9.22
C SER A 294 11.86 15.25 -8.98
N ASP A 295 13.11 15.68 -8.80
CA ASP A 295 13.50 17.04 -8.43
C ASP A 295 12.74 17.52 -7.18
N ARG A 296 12.61 16.62 -6.19
CA ARG A 296 11.91 16.85 -4.92
C ARG A 296 12.74 16.34 -3.76
N ASP A 297 12.64 17.01 -2.61
CA ASP A 297 13.17 16.53 -1.34
C ASP A 297 12.26 15.42 -0.76
N TRP A 298 12.86 14.29 -0.41
CA TRP A 298 12.18 13.13 0.17
C TRP A 298 12.60 12.84 1.62
N ASP A 299 13.45 13.67 2.23
CA ASP A 299 13.98 13.45 3.58
C ASP A 299 12.88 13.37 4.63
N THR A 300 11.93 14.32 4.61
CA THR A 300 10.81 14.32 5.56
C THR A 300 9.93 13.06 5.39
N TYR A 301 9.70 12.64 4.15
CA TYR A 301 8.89 11.46 3.87
C TYR A 301 9.58 10.19 4.40
N PHE A 302 10.87 10.01 4.09
CA PHE A 302 11.63 8.84 4.55
C PHE A 302 11.79 8.83 6.08
N ALA A 303 12.05 9.97 6.70
CA ALA A 303 12.09 10.11 8.15
C ALA A 303 10.79 9.65 8.80
N GLN A 304 9.63 10.01 8.24
CA GLN A 304 8.33 9.65 8.82
C GLN A 304 7.90 8.21 8.52
N TRP A 305 8.09 7.73 7.28
CA TRP A 305 7.47 6.50 6.80
C TRP A 305 8.41 5.30 6.72
N VAL A 306 9.71 5.55 6.51
CA VAL A 306 10.71 4.50 6.34
C VAL A 306 11.41 4.20 7.67
N TYR A 307 11.98 5.25 8.27
CA TYR A 307 12.69 5.17 9.55
C TYR A 307 11.73 5.30 10.74
N GLY A 308 10.73 6.18 10.61
CA GLY A 308 9.75 6.44 11.65
C GLY A 308 8.72 5.33 11.86
N ARG A 309 7.99 5.47 12.96
CA ARG A 309 6.97 4.53 13.43
C ARG A 309 5.58 5.13 13.33
N GLY A 310 4.57 4.28 13.42
CA GLY A 310 3.17 4.69 13.43
C GLY A 310 2.59 4.94 12.04
N TYR A 311 1.42 5.56 12.06
CA TYR A 311 0.62 6.01 10.94
C TYR A 311 -0.40 7.06 11.45
N PRO A 312 -0.88 7.97 10.58
CA PRO A 312 -1.77 9.04 10.99
C PRO A 312 -3.22 8.58 11.20
N LEU A 313 -3.83 9.11 12.25
CA LEU A 313 -5.23 9.02 12.63
C LEU A 313 -5.91 10.36 12.33
N TYR A 314 -6.97 10.35 11.53
CA TYR A 314 -7.66 11.56 11.09
C TYR A 314 -9.06 11.68 11.68
N SER A 315 -9.39 12.90 12.11
CA SER A 315 -10.75 13.36 12.38
C SER A 315 -11.06 14.51 11.43
N ILE A 316 -12.04 14.32 10.56
CA ILE A 316 -12.37 15.28 9.50
C ILE A 316 -13.80 15.76 9.71
N GLU A 317 -13.95 17.08 9.74
CA GLU A 317 -15.22 17.77 9.79
C GLU A 317 -15.33 18.71 8.60
N TRP A 318 -16.54 18.94 8.11
CA TRP A 318 -16.74 19.82 6.98
C TRP A 318 -18.05 20.57 7.05
N GLU A 319 -18.12 21.73 6.42
CA GLU A 319 -19.34 22.46 6.19
C GLU A 319 -19.34 23.06 4.80
N GLN A 320 -20.52 23.39 4.30
CA GLN A 320 -20.66 24.03 3.02
C GLN A 320 -21.64 25.19 3.14
N THR A 321 -21.24 26.34 2.62
CA THR A 321 -22.04 27.56 2.51
C THR A 321 -23.00 27.49 1.32
N ASP A 322 -23.96 28.41 1.23
CA ASP A 322 -24.96 28.41 0.15
C ASP A 322 -24.40 28.81 -1.22
N ASP A 323 -23.25 29.49 -1.26
CA ASP A 323 -22.49 29.78 -2.48
C ASP A 323 -21.58 28.60 -2.89
N TYR A 324 -21.79 27.42 -2.30
CA TYR A 324 -21.05 26.18 -2.59
C TYR A 324 -19.58 26.18 -2.20
N GLN A 325 -19.12 27.14 -1.39
CA GLN A 325 -17.81 27.04 -0.77
C GLN A 325 -17.83 25.96 0.32
N ILE A 326 -16.95 24.97 0.20
CA ILE A 326 -16.77 23.93 1.22
C ILE A 326 -15.59 24.29 2.11
N ILE A 327 -15.78 24.19 3.42
CA ILE A 327 -14.75 24.38 4.45
C ILE A 327 -14.52 23.02 5.10
N ILE A 328 -13.31 22.49 4.99
CA ILE A 328 -12.95 21.16 5.50
C ILE A 328 -11.88 21.35 6.57
N SER A 329 -12.17 20.98 7.80
CA SER A 329 -11.23 20.98 8.93
C SER A 329 -10.75 19.55 9.20
N SER A 330 -9.46 19.32 9.10
CA SER A 330 -8.82 18.02 9.36
C SER A 330 -7.90 18.12 10.57
N LYS A 331 -8.07 17.19 11.52
CA LYS A 331 -7.16 17.00 12.65
C LYS A 331 -6.45 15.67 12.52
N GLN A 332 -5.13 15.69 12.63
CA GLN A 332 -4.27 14.52 12.59
C GLN A 332 -3.67 14.26 13.98
N LYS A 333 -3.68 13.00 14.38
CA LYS A 333 -2.88 12.46 15.49
C LYS A 333 -2.03 11.30 14.99
N SER A 334 -0.91 11.01 15.63
CA SER A 334 -0.13 9.82 15.32
C SER A 334 -0.60 8.61 16.13
N SER A 335 -0.41 7.40 15.57
CA SER A 335 -0.58 6.13 16.29
C SER A 335 0.64 5.73 17.12
N SER A 336 1.79 6.40 16.96
CA SER A 336 3.00 6.22 17.76
C SER A 336 3.47 7.56 18.35
N GLN A 337 4.24 7.53 19.43
CA GLN A 337 4.81 8.74 20.04
C GLN A 337 6.09 9.21 19.35
N GLU A 338 6.75 8.36 18.57
CA GLU A 338 8.05 8.66 17.93
C GLU A 338 7.87 9.60 16.73
N THR A 339 7.01 9.23 15.79
CA THR A 339 6.62 10.11 14.68
C THR A 339 5.38 10.89 15.10
N THR A 340 5.54 12.14 15.51
CA THR A 340 4.43 12.94 16.07
C THR A 340 3.46 13.47 15.01
N PHE A 341 3.88 13.54 13.74
CA PHE A 341 3.09 14.05 12.62
C PHE A 341 3.58 13.49 11.28
N PHE A 342 2.66 13.31 10.34
CA PHE A 342 2.91 12.87 8.97
C PHE A 342 2.47 13.93 7.97
N THR A 343 3.41 14.41 7.18
CA THR A 343 3.15 15.37 6.10
C THR A 343 2.82 14.58 4.84
N MET A 344 1.57 14.63 4.38
CA MET A 344 1.18 13.82 3.23
C MET A 344 -0.03 14.36 2.46
N PRO A 345 -0.06 14.15 1.14
CA PRO A 345 -1.26 14.33 0.36
C PRO A 345 -2.22 13.16 0.58
N TYR A 346 -3.51 13.41 0.45
CA TYR A 346 -4.51 12.35 0.28
C TYR A 346 -5.72 12.87 -0.47
N HIS A 347 -6.54 11.94 -0.96
CA HIS A 347 -7.75 12.29 -1.67
C HIS A 347 -8.96 12.41 -0.74
N LEU A 348 -9.78 13.42 -0.98
CA LEU A 348 -11.13 13.54 -0.48
C LEU A 348 -12.09 13.41 -1.65
N ARG A 349 -13.02 12.46 -1.59
CA ARG A 349 -14.10 12.32 -2.56
C ARG A 349 -15.32 13.08 -2.07
N MET A 350 -15.72 14.10 -2.81
CA MET A 350 -16.96 14.84 -2.58
C MET A 350 -18.08 14.13 -3.32
N ILE A 351 -19.10 13.69 -2.62
CA ILE A 351 -20.30 13.07 -3.20
C ILE A 351 -21.37 14.16 -3.24
N TYR A 352 -21.86 14.50 -4.43
CA TYR A 352 -22.88 15.53 -4.63
C TYR A 352 -24.28 14.95 -4.49
N SER A 353 -25.26 15.81 -4.17
CA SER A 353 -26.67 15.40 -3.99
C SER A 353 -27.35 14.83 -5.24
N ASN A 354 -26.74 14.97 -6.42
CA ASN A 354 -27.23 14.35 -7.67
C ASN A 354 -26.61 12.98 -7.97
N GLY A 355 -25.84 12.42 -7.02
CA GLY A 355 -25.17 11.12 -7.15
C GLY A 355 -23.86 11.15 -7.94
N LYS A 356 -23.43 12.29 -8.50
CA LYS A 356 -22.08 12.45 -9.06
C LYS A 356 -21.06 12.68 -7.94
N ASP A 357 -19.79 12.45 -8.23
CA ASP A 357 -18.70 12.78 -7.31
C ASP A 357 -17.58 13.56 -7.99
N THR A 358 -16.68 14.10 -7.17
CA THR A 358 -15.37 14.61 -7.62
C THR A 358 -14.31 14.24 -6.60
N LEU A 359 -13.06 14.23 -7.03
CA LEU A 359 -11.92 13.90 -6.20
C LEU A 359 -11.03 15.13 -6.03
N ILE A 360 -10.70 15.45 -4.78
CA ILE A 360 -9.87 16.58 -4.43
C ILE A 360 -8.63 16.06 -3.73
N ARG A 361 -7.46 16.38 -4.26
CA ARG A 361 -6.17 16.12 -3.61
C ARG A 361 -5.86 17.25 -2.65
N VAL A 362 -5.82 16.95 -1.37
CA VAL A 362 -5.45 17.88 -0.31
C VAL A 362 -4.09 17.51 0.26
N GLN A 363 -3.36 18.49 0.78
CA GLN A 363 -2.07 18.33 1.42
C GLN A 363 -2.20 18.79 2.87
N GLN A 364 -1.93 17.91 3.84
CA GLN A 364 -1.91 18.27 5.25
C GLN A 364 -0.47 18.49 5.71
N ASN A 365 -0.15 19.74 6.09
CA ASN A 365 1.20 20.16 6.48
C ASN A 365 1.33 20.48 7.97
N GLN A 366 0.20 20.52 8.68
CA GLN A 366 0.13 20.77 10.12
C GLN A 366 -0.88 19.83 10.82
N PRO A 367 -0.75 19.62 12.15
CA PRO A 367 -1.64 18.74 12.91
C PRO A 367 -3.13 19.10 12.78
N GLU A 368 -3.46 20.39 12.64
CA GLU A 368 -4.80 20.86 12.29
C GLU A 368 -4.71 21.70 11.03
N GLU A 369 -5.47 21.33 9.99
CA GLU A 369 -5.47 21.99 8.69
C GLU A 369 -6.91 22.34 8.30
N THR A 370 -7.11 23.48 7.64
CA THR A 370 -8.42 23.83 7.07
C THR A 370 -8.27 24.25 5.63
N TRP A 371 -9.06 23.64 4.75
CA TRP A 371 -9.12 23.99 3.32
C TRP A 371 -10.47 24.61 3.00
N GLN A 372 -10.44 25.67 2.18
CA GLN A 372 -11.63 26.29 1.60
C GLN A 372 -11.60 26.06 0.10
N ILE A 373 -12.62 25.39 -0.44
CA ILE A 373 -12.65 25.00 -1.86
C ILE A 373 -13.99 25.44 -2.45
N GLN A 374 -13.93 26.12 -3.59
CA GLN A 374 -15.13 26.47 -4.33
C GLN A 374 -15.63 25.27 -5.14
N LEU A 375 -16.88 24.85 -4.92
CA LEU A 375 -17.53 23.79 -5.69
C LEU A 375 -18.66 24.37 -6.54
N SER A 376 -19.21 23.54 -7.42
CA SER A 376 -20.34 23.94 -8.29
C SER A 376 -21.71 23.54 -7.75
N GLN A 377 -21.74 22.69 -6.73
CA GLN A 377 -22.93 21.97 -6.29
C GLN A 377 -22.88 21.62 -4.80
N GLU A 378 -24.04 21.26 -4.27
CA GLU A 378 -24.18 20.81 -2.88
C GLU A 378 -23.53 19.43 -2.68
N VAL A 379 -22.73 19.33 -1.63
CA VAL A 379 -22.09 18.10 -1.15
C VAL A 379 -22.99 17.42 -0.14
N GLU A 380 -23.24 16.13 -0.36
CA GLU A 380 -23.99 15.26 0.54
C GLU A 380 -23.05 14.56 1.53
N ALA A 381 -21.91 14.07 1.05
CA ALA A 381 -20.93 13.35 1.86
C ALA A 381 -19.50 13.57 1.39
N ILE A 382 -18.55 13.39 2.31
CA ILE A 382 -17.12 13.33 2.02
C ILE A 382 -16.59 11.97 2.44
N GLU A 383 -15.79 11.35 1.57
CA GLU A 383 -14.98 10.20 1.91
C GLU A 383 -13.50 10.55 1.84
N ALA A 384 -12.74 10.21 2.87
CA ALA A 384 -11.30 10.42 2.91
C ALA A 384 -10.56 9.14 2.53
N ASN A 385 -9.53 9.30 1.69
CA ASN A 385 -8.70 8.23 1.14
C ASN A 385 -9.52 7.09 0.50
N PRO A 386 -10.44 7.39 -0.44
CA PRO A 386 -11.43 6.44 -0.96
C PRO A 386 -10.79 5.23 -1.68
N TYR A 387 -9.61 5.41 -2.26
CA TYR A 387 -8.86 4.35 -2.96
C TYR A 387 -7.75 3.73 -2.11
N ASN A 388 -7.67 4.10 -0.83
CA ASN A 388 -6.69 3.57 0.11
C ASN A 388 -5.24 3.70 -0.41
N HIS A 389 -4.90 4.81 -1.05
CA HIS A 389 -3.54 5.08 -1.53
C HIS A 389 -2.57 5.36 -0.38
N MET A 390 -3.09 5.92 0.71
CA MET A 390 -2.30 6.28 1.88
C MET A 390 -2.55 5.35 3.06
N LEU A 391 -1.49 5.01 3.81
CA LEU A 391 -1.60 4.23 5.04
C LEU A 391 -2.08 5.15 6.17
N MET A 392 -3.40 5.31 6.27
CA MET A 392 -4.03 6.18 7.28
C MET A 392 -5.32 5.57 7.81
N LYS A 393 -5.71 6.01 9.02
CA LYS A 393 -6.99 5.62 9.63
C LYS A 393 -7.86 6.84 9.87
N VAL A 394 -9.03 6.87 9.25
CA VAL A 394 -10.07 7.87 9.55
C VAL A 394 -10.91 7.34 10.70
N LEU A 395 -10.91 8.04 11.85
CA LEU A 395 -11.51 7.54 13.09
C LEU A 395 -13.04 7.43 13.00
N HIS A 396 -13.66 8.40 12.32
CA HIS A 396 -15.09 8.45 12.06
C HIS A 396 -15.32 8.92 10.63
N LYS A 397 -16.43 8.51 10.00
CA LYS A 397 -16.81 9.08 8.69
C LYS A 397 -16.77 10.62 8.76
N PRO A 398 -16.19 11.32 7.76
CA PRO A 398 -16.14 12.77 7.77
C PRO A 398 -17.50 13.40 8.10
N GLN A 399 -17.56 14.17 9.18
CA GLN A 399 -18.82 14.67 9.72
C GLN A 399 -19.17 16.02 9.12
N ARG A 400 -20.37 16.16 8.57
CA ARG A 400 -20.91 17.49 8.23
C ARG A 400 -21.20 18.22 9.53
N LYS A 401 -20.51 19.34 9.81
CA LYS A 401 -20.83 20.20 10.95
C LYS A 401 -22.27 20.64 10.81
N GLN A 402 -23.08 20.28 11.80
CA GLN A 402 -24.39 20.88 11.95
C GLN A 402 -24.20 22.30 12.48
N PRO A 403 -25.05 23.25 12.06
CA PRO A 403 -25.02 24.60 12.61
C PRO A 403 -25.30 24.51 14.11
N ALA A 404 -24.34 24.88 14.96
CA ALA A 404 -24.66 25.08 16.37
C ALA A 404 -25.40 26.41 16.49
N VAL A 405 -26.63 26.34 16.99
CA VAL A 405 -27.47 27.49 17.31
C VAL A 405 -27.35 27.75 18.80
N VAL A 406 -26.89 28.94 19.15
CA VAL A 406 -26.86 29.41 20.54
C VAL A 406 -28.06 30.33 20.74
N LEU A 407 -28.90 30.04 21.73
CA LEU A 407 -30.05 30.86 22.09
C LEU A 407 -29.76 31.61 23.38
N PHE A 408 -29.95 32.92 23.37
CA PHE A 408 -29.78 33.73 24.56
C PHE A 408 -30.62 35.02 24.49
N PRO A 409 -31.01 35.60 25.64
CA PRO A 409 -31.03 34.93 26.93
C PRO A 409 -32.08 33.80 26.95
N ASN A 410 -31.84 32.77 27.76
CA ASN A 410 -32.82 31.70 28.02
C ASN A 410 -32.74 31.36 29.52
N PRO A 411 -33.68 31.84 30.35
CA PRO A 411 -35.00 32.38 29.99
C PRO A 411 -34.99 33.75 29.29
N VAL A 412 -36.04 34.06 28.51
CA VAL A 412 -36.19 35.28 27.71
C VAL A 412 -37.40 36.10 28.15
N GLN A 413 -37.31 37.43 28.09
CA GLN A 413 -38.44 38.34 28.36
C GLN A 413 -39.07 38.92 27.08
N GLU A 414 -38.30 39.51 26.17
CA GLU A 414 -38.87 40.20 25.00
C GLU A 414 -38.29 39.73 23.67
N VAL A 415 -36.96 39.56 23.60
CA VAL A 415 -36.26 39.21 22.36
C VAL A 415 -35.34 38.04 22.60
N LEU A 416 -35.54 36.97 21.83
CA LEU A 416 -34.66 35.81 21.80
C LEU A 416 -33.63 36.00 20.70
N HIS A 417 -32.35 36.04 21.07
CA HIS A 417 -31.25 36.09 20.12
C HIS A 417 -30.84 34.67 19.73
N LEU A 418 -30.69 34.45 18.44
CA LEU A 418 -30.06 33.26 17.90
C LEU A 418 -28.73 33.69 17.30
N ALA A 419 -27.65 33.04 17.72
CA ALA A 419 -26.37 33.11 17.04
C ALA A 419 -26.08 31.76 16.38
N PHE A 420 -25.68 31.82 15.13
CA PHE A 420 -25.22 30.66 14.38
C PHE A 420 -23.70 30.64 14.37
N THR A 421 -23.13 29.47 14.64
CA THR A 421 -21.68 29.26 14.66
C THR A 421 -21.08 29.04 13.26
N ASN A 422 -21.89 29.05 12.21
CA ASN A 422 -21.44 28.91 10.83
C ASN A 422 -22.14 29.85 9.85
N ALA A 423 -21.46 30.09 8.73
CA ALA A 423 -21.80 31.04 7.67
C ALA A 423 -22.91 30.58 6.70
N MET A 424 -23.74 29.60 7.07
CA MET A 424 -24.89 29.22 6.23
C MET A 424 -25.91 30.37 6.17
N LEU A 425 -26.35 30.71 4.96
CA LEU A 425 -27.43 31.62 4.60
C LEU A 425 -28.73 30.80 4.34
N ASN A 426 -29.84 31.46 3.98
CA ASN A 426 -31.10 30.81 3.57
C ASN A 426 -31.76 29.82 4.57
N ARG A 427 -31.57 30.04 5.87
CA ARG A 427 -32.24 29.28 6.93
C ARG A 427 -33.63 29.83 7.21
N TYR A 428 -34.51 29.00 7.73
CA TYR A 428 -35.81 29.41 8.29
C TYR A 428 -35.90 28.92 9.72
N TYR A 429 -36.43 29.76 10.60
CA TYR A 429 -36.82 29.35 11.93
C TYR A 429 -38.33 29.12 11.99
N TYR A 430 -38.72 28.14 12.81
CA TYR A 430 -40.09 27.78 13.09
C TYR A 430 -40.22 27.70 14.61
N LEU A 431 -41.07 28.57 15.15
CA LEU A 431 -41.36 28.67 16.56
C LEU A 431 -42.66 27.94 16.86
N TYR A 432 -42.61 27.02 17.80
CA TYR A 432 -43.73 26.18 18.21
C TYR A 432 -44.00 26.32 19.70
N THR A 433 -45.24 26.06 20.09
CA THR A 433 -45.57 25.68 21.47
C THR A 433 -45.01 24.30 21.81
N ILE A 434 -45.06 23.90 23.08
CA ILE A 434 -44.58 22.58 23.52
C ILE A 434 -45.41 21.41 22.95
N ASP A 435 -46.68 21.65 22.61
CA ASP A 435 -47.59 20.73 21.91
C ASP A 435 -47.46 20.79 20.38
N MET A 436 -46.36 21.36 19.87
CA MET A 436 -46.02 21.43 18.44
C MET A 436 -46.97 22.27 17.57
N LYS A 437 -47.73 23.19 18.16
CA LYS A 437 -48.51 24.19 17.39
C LYS A 437 -47.59 25.30 16.89
N LEU A 438 -47.58 25.52 15.58
CA LEU A 438 -46.77 26.56 14.95
C LEU A 438 -47.28 27.96 15.33
N LEU A 439 -46.38 28.81 15.84
CA LEU A 439 -46.66 30.17 16.27
C LEU A 439 -46.13 31.20 15.29
N GLN A 440 -44.87 31.05 14.88
CA GLN A 440 -44.18 32.00 14.04
C GLN A 440 -43.18 31.29 13.14
N THR A 441 -42.99 31.82 11.93
CA THR A 441 -41.87 31.45 11.07
C THR A 441 -41.14 32.70 10.64
N GLY A 442 -39.87 32.56 10.26
CA GLY A 442 -39.12 33.66 9.66
C GLY A 442 -37.83 33.18 9.03
N LYS A 443 -37.22 34.07 8.24
CA LYS A 443 -35.92 33.85 7.62
C LYS A 443 -34.81 34.11 8.63
N ALA A 444 -33.79 33.25 8.62
CA ALA A 444 -32.60 33.29 9.45
C ALA A 444 -31.34 33.47 8.56
N GLU A 445 -31.39 34.51 7.72
CA GLU A 445 -30.38 34.80 6.68
C GLU A 445 -29.09 35.40 7.24
N ASN A 446 -29.08 35.88 8.49
CA ASN A 446 -27.90 36.45 9.13
C ASN A 446 -27.30 35.49 10.17
N GLU A 447 -26.02 35.66 10.49
CA GLU A 447 -25.32 34.94 11.58
C GLU A 447 -25.94 35.19 12.96
N ARG A 448 -26.62 36.33 13.12
CA ARG A 448 -27.42 36.65 14.29
C ARG A 448 -28.81 37.11 13.88
N ILE A 449 -29.83 36.52 14.49
CA ILE A 449 -31.22 36.97 14.33
C ILE A 449 -31.89 37.20 15.67
N ASN A 450 -32.85 38.12 15.67
CA ASN A 450 -33.64 38.50 16.83
C ASN A 450 -35.09 38.08 16.59
N ILE A 451 -35.63 37.25 17.46
CA ILE A 451 -37.04 36.85 17.42
C ILE A 451 -37.76 37.58 18.55
N ASN A 452 -38.70 38.46 18.20
CA ASN A 452 -39.55 39.12 19.17
C ASN A 452 -40.58 38.13 19.71
N VAL A 453 -40.47 37.80 20.99
CA VAL A 453 -41.33 36.86 21.73
C VAL A 453 -42.14 37.57 22.83
N LYS A 454 -42.15 38.91 22.86
CA LYS A 454 -42.86 39.71 23.86
C LYS A 454 -44.37 39.41 23.92
N HIS A 455 -44.95 39.10 22.77
CA HIS A 455 -46.37 38.79 22.63
C HIS A 455 -46.76 37.38 23.09
N LEU A 456 -45.78 36.52 23.41
CA LEU A 456 -46.03 35.17 23.86
C LEU A 456 -46.26 35.12 25.38
N PRO A 457 -47.25 34.32 25.86
CA PRO A 457 -47.41 34.04 27.28
C PRO A 457 -46.15 33.44 27.93
N GLN A 458 -46.06 33.51 29.26
CA GLN A 458 -45.02 32.79 29.99
C GLN A 458 -45.16 31.28 29.76
N GLY A 459 -44.05 30.59 29.48
CA GLY A 459 -44.09 29.17 29.16
C GLY A 459 -42.85 28.64 28.46
N VAL A 460 -42.90 27.36 28.08
CA VAL A 460 -41.84 26.66 27.35
C VAL A 460 -42.19 26.62 25.86
N TYR A 461 -41.23 26.98 25.03
CA TYR A 461 -41.37 27.01 23.58
C TYR A 461 -40.27 26.21 22.91
N LEU A 462 -40.57 25.71 21.70
CA LEU A 462 -39.67 24.94 20.88
C LEU A 462 -39.31 25.74 19.64
N LEU A 463 -38.03 25.81 19.32
CA LEU A 463 -37.52 26.49 18.14
C LEU A 463 -36.81 25.48 17.24
N GLN A 464 -37.24 25.41 16.00
CA GLN A 464 -36.66 24.54 14.98
C GLN A 464 -36.03 25.40 13.90
N ILE A 465 -34.79 25.08 13.52
CA ILE A 465 -34.12 25.69 12.38
C ILE A 465 -34.09 24.70 11.24
N LYS A 466 -34.56 25.11 10.06
CA LYS A 466 -34.48 24.33 8.82
C LYS A 466 -33.65 25.09 7.80
N ASN A 467 -32.82 24.37 7.07
CA ASN A 467 -32.33 24.85 5.78
C ASN A 467 -33.31 24.38 4.69
N THR A 468 -33.48 25.16 3.63
CA THR A 468 -34.31 24.86 2.46
C THR A 468 -34.06 23.49 1.82
N ARG A 469 -32.93 22.83 2.11
CA ARG A 469 -32.49 21.59 1.46
C ARG A 469 -32.25 20.37 2.36
N GLN A 470 -32.36 20.48 3.69
CA GLN A 470 -32.14 19.34 4.60
C GLN A 470 -33.41 18.88 5.33
N THR A 471 -33.90 17.70 4.98
CA THR A 471 -34.98 16.99 5.69
C THR A 471 -34.49 16.04 6.78
N ALA A 472 -33.19 15.69 6.81
CA ALA A 472 -32.74 14.47 7.48
C ALA A 472 -32.20 14.60 8.93
N ASN A 473 -31.90 15.79 9.46
CA ASN A 473 -31.43 15.94 10.85
C ASN A 473 -31.85 17.29 11.44
N GLN A 474 -33.03 17.35 12.03
CA GLN A 474 -33.60 18.60 12.57
C GLN A 474 -33.44 18.64 14.08
N LYS A 475 -32.51 19.45 14.58
CA LYS A 475 -32.36 19.69 16.02
C LYS A 475 -33.39 20.71 16.49
N VAL A 476 -34.20 20.34 17.48
CA VAL A 476 -35.18 21.23 18.13
C VAL A 476 -34.55 21.81 19.39
N TYR A 477 -34.65 23.12 19.55
CA TYR A 477 -34.13 23.84 20.70
C TYR A 477 -35.27 24.26 21.62
N LYS A 478 -35.04 24.26 22.93
CA LYS A 478 -36.02 24.64 23.94
C LYS A 478 -35.63 25.96 24.60
N PHE A 479 -36.58 26.88 24.76
CA PHE A 479 -36.40 28.07 25.59
C PHE A 479 -37.62 28.36 26.48
N VAL A 480 -37.40 29.14 27.54
CA VAL A 480 -38.40 29.53 28.52
C VAL A 480 -38.68 31.02 28.39
N LYS A 481 -39.94 31.39 28.19
CA LYS A 481 -40.43 32.78 28.26
C LYS A 481 -40.86 33.06 29.70
N ILE A 482 -40.27 34.10 30.30
CA ILE A 482 -40.61 34.62 31.63
C ILE A 482 -41.20 36.02 31.55
#